data_AF-A0A1S9RXH5-F1
#
_entry.id   AF-A0A1S9RXH5-F1
#
_cell.length_a   1.000
_cell.length_b   1.000
_cell.length_c   1.000
_cell.angle_alpha   90.00
_cell.angle_beta   90.00
_cell.angle_gamma   90.00
#
_symmetry.space_group_name_H-M   'P 1'
#
loop_
_entity.id
_entity.type
_entity.pdbx_description
1 polymer ?
#
loop_
_entity_poly.entity_id
_entity_poly.type
_entity_poly.pdbx_seq_one_letter_code
_entity_poly.pdbx_strand_id
1 'polypeptide(L)'
;MAKETIETIAPPPPASELNVYVSSPSGPPKETAFREWVVTNQIGISLTILAMLLALHNLYPSLRPYNQPFFELSYYDPASNTYIQGWHDLYFVVSAALALTAIRAIVIEWVIQPIGRSLGLKRKAALRLAEQGWQVLYYGFIWAIGLYLWKNSYYWFDFGAIWNEWPARPLGGLMKWYILVELAFLLQQIFVIHVEEKRKDHYQMLSHHVITSTLLGSAYIYGFHNVSNVVLCLMDIVDILLPSAKILKYLKFRNACNVAFGIFMATWVVTRHILYNIVWWSTYKAIPQTMAYGCYSGSTAKMISTNGYPNAIAYMFGPFLGVENPICMNPTIKWIFLGFLLSIQLLSVVWFTMIVRVAYRVVCSGAAEDTRSDEEDEIETDDAPATNGTVRLAAKEGVTAAPIAANENAPGLDRRRSNGSAFVSARGRGRIPFDQSDRKAFLGRIGCDKPT
;
A
#
# COMPACT_ATOMS: atom_id res chain seq x y z
N MET A 1 28.78 -69.77 47.98
CA MET A 1 28.48 -70.85 47.02
C MET A 1 27.12 -70.60 46.42
N ALA A 2 27.00 -70.79 45.09
CA ALA A 2 25.80 -70.68 44.23
C ALA A 2 25.35 -69.24 43.92
N LYS A 3 25.04 -68.85 42.67
CA LYS A 3 25.08 -69.50 41.34
C LYS A 3 25.00 -68.35 40.31
N GLU A 4 25.84 -68.38 39.27
CA GLU A 4 25.63 -67.60 38.05
C GLU A 4 24.43 -68.16 37.27
N THR A 5 23.60 -67.27 36.71
CA THR A 5 22.69 -67.62 35.63
C THR A 5 22.76 -66.50 34.59
N ILE A 6 23.31 -66.84 33.42
CA ILE A 6 23.30 -66.04 32.20
C ILE A 6 21.90 -66.20 31.58
N GLU A 7 21.22 -65.10 31.28
CA GLU A 7 20.02 -65.12 30.42
C GLU A 7 20.17 -64.14 29.24
N THR A 8 19.81 -64.70 28.09
CA THR A 8 20.02 -64.30 26.71
C THR A 8 19.09 -63.19 26.22
N ILE A 9 19.65 -62.32 25.38
CA ILE A 9 18.98 -61.21 24.67
C ILE A 9 17.98 -61.74 23.63
N ALA A 10 16.74 -61.22 23.63
CA ALA A 10 15.74 -61.43 22.58
C ALA A 10 15.61 -60.18 21.67
N PRO A 11 15.34 -60.35 20.36
CA PRO A 11 15.41 -59.27 19.36
C PRO A 11 14.14 -58.40 19.30
N PRO A 12 14.21 -57.16 18.77
CA PRO A 12 13.06 -56.26 18.67
C PRO A 12 12.07 -56.68 17.56
N PRO A 13 10.76 -56.38 17.71
CA PRO A 13 9.72 -56.74 16.75
C PRO A 13 9.75 -55.90 15.46
N PRO A 14 9.13 -56.38 14.37
CA PRO A 14 9.28 -55.80 13.04
C PRO A 14 8.45 -54.53 12.83
N ALA A 15 8.98 -53.65 11.98
CA ALA A 15 8.35 -52.41 11.55
C ALA A 15 7.21 -52.67 10.55
N SER A 16 5.97 -52.60 11.01
CA SER A 16 4.81 -52.38 10.14
C SER A 16 3.73 -51.64 10.92
N GLU A 17 3.20 -50.59 10.29
CA GLU A 17 2.08 -49.73 10.73
C GLU A 17 2.41 -48.51 11.60
N LEU A 18 3.24 -47.61 11.06
CA LEU A 18 3.13 -46.17 11.37
C LEU A 18 2.26 -45.51 10.29
N ASN A 19 0.93 -45.64 10.39
CA ASN A 19 0.01 -44.87 9.56
C ASN A 19 0.03 -43.41 10.00
N VAL A 20 0.99 -42.65 9.48
CA VAL A 20 0.99 -41.19 9.55
C VAL A 20 -0.14 -40.70 8.64
N TYR A 21 -1.27 -40.35 9.23
CA TYR A 21 -2.29 -39.55 8.57
C TYR A 21 -1.71 -38.16 8.31
N VAL A 22 -1.07 -37.98 7.15
CA VAL A 22 -0.83 -36.65 6.58
C VAL A 22 -2.19 -36.13 6.10
N SER A 23 -2.82 -35.30 6.92
CA SER A 23 -3.97 -34.51 6.47
C SER A 23 -3.47 -33.56 5.38
N SER A 24 -3.83 -33.87 4.14
CA SER A 24 -3.66 -32.92 3.02
C SER A 24 -4.57 -31.72 3.27
N PRO A 25 -4.08 -30.47 3.21
CA PRO A 25 -4.96 -29.32 3.28
C PRO A 25 -5.66 -29.18 1.92
N SER A 26 -6.76 -29.90 1.73
CA SER A 26 -7.68 -29.66 0.60
C SER A 26 -8.57 -28.46 0.92
N GLY A 27 -7.97 -27.28 0.86
CA GLY A 27 -8.66 -26.01 0.77
C GLY A 27 -8.01 -25.19 -0.34
N PRO A 28 -8.72 -24.21 -0.96
CA PRO A 28 -8.07 -23.26 -1.84
C PRO A 28 -6.88 -22.63 -1.09
N PRO A 29 -5.74 -22.35 -1.74
CA PRO A 29 -4.62 -21.71 -1.08
C PRO A 29 -5.15 -20.45 -0.41
N LYS A 30 -5.09 -20.40 0.93
CA LYS A 30 -5.60 -19.26 1.68
C LYS A 30 -4.85 -18.03 1.18
N GLU A 31 -5.58 -17.03 0.74
CA GLU A 31 -5.05 -15.75 0.25
C GLU A 31 -4.00 -15.13 1.20
N THR A 32 -4.09 -15.45 2.49
CA THR A 32 -3.12 -15.11 3.55
C THR A 32 -1.74 -15.72 3.29
N ALA A 33 -1.65 -16.97 2.84
CA ALA A 33 -0.38 -17.66 2.61
C ALA A 33 0.44 -17.04 1.47
N PHE A 34 -0.23 -16.56 0.41
CA PHE A 34 0.46 -15.87 -0.69
C PHE A 34 0.96 -14.48 -0.27
N ARG A 35 0.12 -13.71 0.44
CA ARG A 35 0.49 -12.36 0.92
C ARG A 35 1.67 -12.43 1.90
N GLU A 36 1.64 -13.35 2.85
CA GLU A 36 2.74 -13.60 3.79
C GLU A 36 4.03 -14.03 3.06
N TRP A 37 3.91 -14.88 2.04
CA TRP A 37 5.04 -15.27 1.21
C TRP A 37 5.66 -14.07 0.47
N VAL A 38 4.83 -13.20 -0.13
CA VAL A 38 5.32 -11.99 -0.81
C VAL A 38 6.03 -11.05 0.17
N VAL A 39 5.44 -10.79 1.34
CA VAL A 39 6.07 -9.94 2.38
C VAL A 39 7.44 -10.49 2.78
N THR A 40 7.54 -11.80 3.00
CA THR A 40 8.77 -12.44 3.46
C THR A 40 9.86 -12.44 2.38
N ASN A 41 9.48 -12.45 1.10
CA ASN A 41 10.40 -12.55 -0.03
C ASN A 41 10.61 -11.23 -0.80
N GLN A 42 9.96 -10.14 -0.42
CA GLN A 42 10.00 -8.87 -1.17
C GLN A 42 11.42 -8.31 -1.34
N ILE A 43 12.28 -8.46 -0.32
CA ILE A 43 13.70 -8.05 -0.38
C ILE A 43 14.44 -8.90 -1.41
N GLY A 44 14.32 -10.22 -1.28
CA GLY A 44 15.01 -11.18 -2.15
C GLY A 44 14.60 -10.99 -3.61
N ILE A 45 13.30 -10.89 -3.91
CA ILE A 45 12.79 -10.69 -5.27
C ILE A 45 13.31 -9.38 -5.86
N SER A 46 13.14 -8.27 -5.14
CA SER A 46 13.51 -6.94 -5.63
C SER A 46 15.01 -6.82 -5.87
N LEU A 47 15.83 -7.25 -4.89
CA LEU A 47 17.29 -7.21 -5.02
C LEU A 47 17.81 -8.17 -6.08
N THR A 48 17.22 -9.35 -6.23
CA THR A 48 17.63 -10.29 -7.29
C THR A 48 17.36 -9.71 -8.68
N ILE A 49 16.20 -9.10 -8.90
CA ILE A 49 15.88 -8.45 -10.18
C ILE A 49 16.84 -7.29 -10.45
N LEU A 50 17.08 -6.42 -9.47
CA LEU A 50 18.00 -5.29 -9.62
C LEU A 50 19.45 -5.75 -9.84
N ALA A 51 19.90 -6.78 -9.12
CA ALA A 51 21.23 -7.35 -9.29
C ALA A 51 21.41 -7.99 -10.67
N MET A 52 20.38 -8.69 -11.19
CA MET A 52 20.40 -9.22 -12.55
C MET A 52 20.46 -8.12 -13.59
N LEU A 53 19.67 -7.05 -13.46
CA LEU A 53 19.73 -5.89 -14.35
C LEU A 53 21.12 -5.23 -14.32
N LEU A 54 21.70 -5.09 -13.12
CA LEU A 54 23.02 -4.49 -12.93
C LEU A 54 24.13 -5.37 -13.54
N ALA A 55 24.05 -6.68 -13.33
CA ALA A 55 24.96 -7.65 -13.94
C ALA A 55 24.86 -7.61 -15.47
N LEU A 56 23.64 -7.55 -16.02
CA LEU A 56 23.42 -7.47 -17.46
C LEU A 56 23.99 -6.18 -18.05
N HIS A 57 23.85 -5.05 -17.35
CA HIS A 57 24.41 -3.77 -17.77
C HIS A 57 25.96 -3.76 -17.78
N ASN A 58 26.58 -4.35 -16.76
CA ASN A 58 28.04 -4.31 -16.60
C ASN A 58 28.77 -5.39 -17.40
N LEU A 59 28.25 -6.62 -17.42
CA LEU A 59 28.91 -7.80 -18.01
C LEU A 59 28.68 -7.94 -19.52
N TYR A 60 27.60 -7.38 -20.06
CA TYR A 60 27.24 -7.52 -21.48
C TYR A 60 27.10 -6.15 -22.16
N PRO A 61 28.20 -5.58 -22.67
CA PRO A 61 28.17 -4.29 -23.38
C PRO A 61 27.18 -4.23 -24.53
N SER A 62 26.95 -5.35 -25.23
CA SER A 62 25.97 -5.47 -26.32
C SER A 62 24.52 -5.24 -25.88
N LEU A 63 24.20 -5.41 -24.59
CA LEU A 63 22.85 -5.22 -24.04
C LEU A 63 22.68 -3.87 -23.32
N ARG A 64 23.75 -3.07 -23.18
CA ARG A 64 23.68 -1.74 -22.54
C ARG A 64 22.61 -0.82 -23.13
N PRO A 65 22.42 -0.72 -24.46
CA PRO A 65 21.38 0.16 -25.01
C PRO A 65 19.96 -0.16 -24.52
N TYR A 66 19.69 -1.42 -24.15
CA TYR A 66 18.40 -1.86 -23.65
C TYR A 66 18.26 -1.70 -22.13
N ASN A 67 19.38 -1.78 -21.39
CA ASN A 67 19.37 -1.79 -19.92
C ASN A 67 19.72 -0.44 -19.29
N GLN A 68 20.40 0.45 -20.00
CA GLN A 68 20.77 1.78 -19.51
C GLN A 68 19.56 2.61 -19.04
N PRO A 69 18.38 2.57 -19.69
CA PRO A 69 17.19 3.28 -19.21
C PRO A 69 16.68 2.87 -17.82
N PHE A 70 17.10 1.74 -17.27
CA PHE A 70 16.76 1.33 -15.90
C PHE A 70 17.64 2.01 -14.83
N PHE A 71 18.76 2.63 -15.22
CA PHE A 71 19.71 3.21 -14.27
C PHE A 71 19.89 4.72 -14.43
N GLU A 72 19.54 5.26 -15.61
CA GLU A 72 19.80 6.65 -15.97
C GLU A 72 18.54 7.32 -16.54
N LEU A 73 18.46 8.64 -16.38
CA LEU A 73 17.42 9.44 -17.02
C LEU A 73 17.57 9.40 -18.54
N SER A 74 16.51 9.00 -19.24
CA SER A 74 16.51 8.90 -20.70
C SER A 74 16.33 10.27 -21.38
N TYR A 75 16.67 10.36 -22.66
CA TYR A 75 16.43 11.54 -23.52
C TYR A 75 17.10 12.85 -23.05
N TYR A 76 18.40 12.78 -22.75
CA TYR A 76 19.22 13.96 -22.49
C TYR A 76 19.56 14.70 -23.79
N ASP A 77 19.38 16.03 -23.80
CA ASP A 77 19.84 16.93 -24.86
C ASP A 77 21.08 17.71 -24.38
N PRO A 78 22.28 17.41 -24.94
CA PRO A 78 23.51 18.12 -24.58
C PRO A 78 23.52 19.61 -24.95
N ALA A 79 22.72 20.04 -25.93
CA ALA A 79 22.75 21.43 -26.42
C ALA A 79 22.08 22.39 -25.44
N SER A 80 20.94 22.01 -24.90
CA SER A 80 20.19 22.78 -23.92
C SER A 80 20.47 22.37 -22.47
N ASN A 81 21.19 21.26 -22.25
CA ASN A 81 21.39 20.65 -20.94
C ASN A 81 20.05 20.32 -20.24
N THR A 82 19.07 19.87 -21.02
CA THR A 82 17.74 19.50 -20.53
C THR A 82 17.38 18.08 -20.94
N TYR A 83 16.28 17.59 -20.40
CA TYR A 83 15.68 16.32 -20.80
C TYR A 83 14.34 16.57 -21.48
N ILE A 84 13.82 15.53 -22.14
CA ILE A 84 12.42 15.46 -22.59
C ILE A 84 11.78 14.17 -22.08
N GLN A 85 10.45 14.08 -22.09
CA GLN A 85 9.72 12.88 -21.74
C GLN A 85 9.73 11.84 -22.87
N GLY A 86 9.66 10.55 -22.52
CA GLY A 86 9.40 9.48 -23.48
C GLY A 86 9.27 8.09 -22.86
N TRP A 87 9.01 7.07 -23.69
CA TRP A 87 8.74 5.70 -23.27
C TRP A 87 9.87 5.04 -22.47
N HIS A 88 11.12 5.40 -22.74
CA HIS A 88 12.25 4.84 -21.98
C HIS A 88 12.25 5.27 -20.50
N ASP A 89 11.50 6.31 -20.13
CA ASP A 89 11.34 6.71 -18.73
C ASP A 89 10.56 5.65 -17.92
N LEU A 90 9.76 4.79 -18.57
CA LEU A 90 9.04 3.72 -17.88
C LEU A 90 10.00 2.69 -17.25
N TYR A 91 11.14 2.40 -17.90
CA TYR A 91 12.15 1.50 -17.36
C TYR A 91 12.75 2.06 -16.07
N PHE A 92 13.00 3.37 -16.04
CA PHE A 92 13.46 4.07 -14.84
C PHE A 92 12.40 4.02 -13.73
N VAL A 93 11.12 4.26 -14.05
CA VAL A 93 10.03 4.19 -13.07
C VAL A 93 9.89 2.79 -12.46
N VAL A 94 9.97 1.73 -13.28
CA VAL A 94 9.88 0.33 -12.81
C VAL A 94 11.07 -0.05 -11.93
N SER A 95 12.29 0.27 -12.36
CA SER A 95 13.50 0.02 -11.55
C SER A 95 13.50 0.83 -10.25
N ALA A 96 13.06 2.09 -10.28
CA ALA A 96 12.91 2.91 -9.09
C ALA A 96 11.85 2.32 -8.13
N ALA A 97 10.72 1.80 -8.62
CA ALA A 97 9.71 1.15 -7.79
C ALA A 97 10.24 -0.14 -7.13
N LEU A 98 11.04 -0.94 -7.85
CA LEU A 98 11.74 -2.10 -7.29
C LEU A 98 12.77 -1.69 -6.23
N ALA A 99 13.56 -0.65 -6.51
CA ALA A 99 14.55 -0.11 -5.58
C ALA A 99 13.87 0.42 -4.32
N LEU A 100 12.79 1.19 -4.45
CA LEU A 100 12.00 1.69 -3.32
C LEU A 100 11.42 0.54 -2.49
N THR A 101 10.99 -0.56 -3.11
CA THR A 101 10.51 -1.75 -2.39
C THR A 101 11.63 -2.39 -1.56
N ALA A 102 12.82 -2.56 -2.15
CA ALA A 102 13.99 -3.09 -1.43
C ALA A 102 14.44 -2.16 -0.29
N ILE A 103 14.60 -0.86 -0.58
CA ILE A 103 15.04 0.15 0.39
C ILE A 103 14.03 0.24 1.54
N ARG A 104 12.72 0.28 1.27
CA ARG A 104 11.67 0.27 2.28
C ARG A 104 11.83 -0.89 3.24
N ALA A 105 11.93 -2.10 2.70
CA ALA A 105 12.00 -3.31 3.50
C ALA A 105 13.30 -3.37 4.33
N ILE A 106 14.45 -3.01 3.75
CA ILE A 106 15.73 -2.91 4.46
C ILE A 106 15.65 -1.88 5.60
N VAL A 107 15.13 -0.68 5.34
CA VAL A 107 15.04 0.38 6.35
C VAL A 107 14.10 -0.03 7.49
N ILE A 108 12.95 -0.66 7.18
CA ILE A 108 12.02 -1.12 8.20
C ILE A 108 12.64 -2.25 9.03
N GLU A 109 13.12 -3.31 8.40
CA GLU A 109 13.53 -4.54 9.09
C GLU A 109 14.91 -4.45 9.73
N TRP A 110 15.87 -3.78 9.08
CA TRP A 110 17.28 -3.79 9.50
C TRP A 110 17.71 -2.52 10.22
N VAL A 111 16.97 -1.42 10.09
CA VAL A 111 17.33 -0.14 10.71
C VAL A 111 16.34 0.25 11.80
N ILE A 112 15.09 0.56 11.44
CA ILE A 112 14.17 1.23 12.37
C ILE A 112 13.53 0.24 13.35
N GLN A 113 13.12 -0.96 12.91
CA GLN A 113 12.53 -1.93 13.83
C GLN A 113 13.51 -2.37 14.94
N PRO A 114 14.80 -2.66 14.66
CA PRO A 114 15.79 -2.94 15.70
C PRO A 114 15.97 -1.77 16.68
N ILE A 115 15.99 -0.52 16.18
CA ILE A 115 16.03 0.67 17.04
C ILE A 115 14.78 0.75 17.92
N GLY A 116 13.59 0.49 17.38
CA GLY A 116 12.36 0.44 18.16
C GLY A 116 12.42 -0.61 19.29
N ARG A 117 13.02 -1.78 19.03
CA ARG A 117 13.22 -2.82 20.04
C ARG A 117 14.26 -2.43 21.09
N SER A 118 15.36 -1.76 20.70
CA SER A 118 16.37 -1.30 21.65
C SER A 118 15.84 -0.20 22.58
N LEU A 119 14.81 0.56 22.14
CA LEU A 119 14.04 1.49 22.96
C LEU A 119 13.01 0.79 23.88
N GLY A 120 12.95 -0.54 23.90
CA GLY A 120 12.07 -1.32 24.78
C GLY A 120 10.67 -1.57 24.24
N LEU A 121 10.40 -1.30 22.96
CA LEU A 121 9.10 -1.60 22.35
C LEU A 121 8.95 -3.10 22.06
N LYS A 122 7.74 -3.64 22.30
CA LYS A 122 7.32 -4.97 21.85
C LYS A 122 7.43 -5.08 20.32
N ARG A 123 7.57 -6.31 19.81
CA ARG A 123 7.80 -6.57 18.39
C ARG A 123 6.77 -5.92 17.45
N LYS A 124 5.47 -5.97 17.81
CA LYS A 124 4.38 -5.38 17.01
C LYS A 124 4.47 -3.86 16.99
N ALA A 125 4.60 -3.22 18.16
CA ALA A 125 4.77 -1.77 18.28
C ALA A 125 6.05 -1.26 17.58
N ALA A 126 7.16 -1.98 17.68
CA ALA A 126 8.40 -1.65 16.98
C ALA A 126 8.25 -1.70 15.46
N LEU A 127 7.48 -2.67 14.92
CA LEU A 127 7.17 -2.75 13.49
C LEU A 127 6.32 -1.57 13.05
N ARG A 128 5.26 -1.22 13.79
CA ARG A 128 4.41 -0.06 13.48
C ARG A 128 5.19 1.25 13.51
N LEU A 129 6.08 1.42 14.49
CA LEU A 129 6.98 2.56 14.54
C LEU A 129 7.89 2.59 13.30
N ALA A 130 8.44 1.46 12.89
CA ALA A 130 9.27 1.35 11.70
C ALA A 130 8.53 1.69 10.41
N GLU A 131 7.28 1.24 10.25
CA GLU A 131 6.41 1.63 9.13
C GLU A 131 6.20 3.14 9.07
N GLN A 132 5.94 3.80 10.21
CA GLN A 132 5.82 5.27 10.25
C GLN A 132 7.16 5.96 9.99
N GLY A 133 8.26 5.42 10.51
CA GLY A 133 9.60 5.95 10.30
C GLY A 133 10.01 5.94 8.83
N TRP A 134 9.69 4.88 8.09
CA TRP A 134 9.89 4.84 6.64
C TRP A 134 9.16 5.98 5.92
N GLN A 135 7.89 6.23 6.27
CA GLN A 135 7.11 7.32 5.67
C GLN A 135 7.76 8.69 5.94
N VAL A 136 8.20 8.95 7.18
CA VAL A 136 8.89 10.21 7.53
C VAL A 136 10.19 10.37 6.74
N LEU A 137 10.99 9.31 6.60
CA LEU A 137 12.24 9.37 5.86
C LEU A 137 12.02 9.64 4.37
N TYR A 138 11.10 8.89 3.74
CA TYR A 138 10.81 9.04 2.32
C TYR A 138 10.22 10.43 2.02
N TYR A 139 9.12 10.79 2.68
CA TYR A 139 8.46 12.06 2.41
C TYR A 139 9.32 13.25 2.85
N GLY A 140 10.08 13.14 3.93
CA GLY A 140 11.02 14.18 4.35
C GLY A 140 12.09 14.48 3.30
N PHE A 141 12.62 13.43 2.65
CA PHE A 141 13.60 13.58 1.58
C PHE A 141 12.99 14.13 0.29
N ILE A 142 11.91 13.53 -0.20
CA ILE A 142 11.32 13.90 -1.49
C ILE A 142 10.66 15.28 -1.43
N TRP A 143 9.99 15.63 -0.32
CA TRP A 143 9.39 16.94 -0.12
C TRP A 143 10.45 18.05 -0.03
N ALA A 144 11.60 17.79 0.59
CA ALA A 144 12.68 18.78 0.62
C ALA A 144 13.21 19.10 -0.79
N ILE A 145 13.30 18.10 -1.66
CA ILE A 145 13.67 18.28 -3.08
C ILE A 145 12.57 19.02 -3.83
N GLY A 146 11.30 18.64 -3.66
CA GLY A 146 10.16 19.33 -4.28
C GLY A 146 10.11 20.80 -3.88
N LEU A 147 10.22 21.09 -2.58
CA LEU A 147 10.24 22.45 -2.05
C LEU A 147 11.42 23.25 -2.59
N TYR A 148 12.60 22.64 -2.70
CA TYR A 148 13.76 23.27 -3.34
C TYR A 148 13.46 23.62 -4.81
N LEU A 149 12.89 22.70 -5.59
CA LEU A 149 12.51 22.95 -6.97
C LEU A 149 11.47 24.07 -7.10
N TRP A 150 10.44 24.07 -6.24
CA TRP A 150 9.40 25.09 -6.29
C TRP A 150 9.91 26.45 -5.84
N LYS A 151 10.73 26.52 -4.77
CA LYS A 151 11.30 27.79 -4.27
C LYS A 151 12.23 28.46 -5.28
N ASN A 152 12.95 27.67 -6.07
CA ASN A 152 13.89 28.18 -7.08
C ASN A 152 13.25 28.32 -8.47
N SER A 153 11.93 28.17 -8.60
CA SER A 153 11.23 28.39 -9.86
C SER A 153 10.67 29.82 -9.96
N TYR A 154 10.36 30.25 -11.18
CA TYR A 154 9.73 31.54 -11.44
C TYR A 154 8.25 31.60 -11.00
N TYR A 155 7.65 30.46 -10.62
CA TYR A 155 6.25 30.33 -10.19
C TYR A 155 6.11 30.10 -8.67
N TRP A 156 7.14 30.44 -7.89
CA TRP A 156 7.09 30.37 -6.42
C TRP A 156 6.00 31.30 -5.87
N PHE A 157 4.93 30.72 -5.30
CA PHE A 157 3.69 31.40 -4.87
C PHE A 157 2.95 32.26 -5.93
N ASP A 158 3.41 32.28 -7.18
CA ASP A 158 2.65 32.80 -8.32
C ASP A 158 1.97 31.65 -9.06
N PHE A 159 0.75 31.33 -8.65
CA PHE A 159 -0.03 30.25 -9.24
C PHE A 159 -0.51 30.55 -10.66
N GLY A 160 -0.46 31.80 -11.12
CA GLY A 160 -0.78 32.18 -12.50
C GLY A 160 0.37 31.84 -13.42
N ALA A 161 1.61 32.09 -12.96
CA ALA A 161 2.82 31.84 -13.72
C ALA A 161 3.09 30.35 -14.02
N ILE A 162 2.51 29.42 -13.26
CA ILE A 162 2.66 27.96 -13.43
C ILE A 162 2.54 27.50 -14.90
N TRP A 163 1.68 28.16 -15.66
CA TRP A 163 1.30 27.77 -17.01
C TRP A 163 2.03 28.52 -18.13
N ASN A 164 2.92 29.46 -17.81
CA ASN A 164 3.53 30.37 -18.78
C ASN A 164 4.45 29.68 -19.80
N GLU A 165 5.14 28.61 -19.41
CA GLU A 165 6.05 27.89 -20.30
C GLU A 165 5.41 26.74 -21.05
N TRP A 166 4.17 26.36 -20.73
CA TRP A 166 3.48 25.33 -21.49
C TRP A 166 3.21 25.84 -22.92
N PRO A 167 3.44 25.04 -23.99
CA PRO A 167 3.70 23.60 -24.04
C PRO A 167 5.18 23.20 -24.20
N ALA A 168 6.12 24.02 -23.72
CA ALA A 168 7.53 23.65 -23.76
C ALA A 168 7.77 22.34 -22.98
N ARG A 169 8.52 21.45 -23.60
CA ARG A 169 8.88 20.13 -23.08
C ARG A 169 10.25 20.01 -22.40
N PRO A 170 11.26 20.85 -22.72
CA PRO A 170 12.54 20.79 -22.01
C PRO A 170 12.34 20.87 -20.50
N LEU A 171 12.86 19.89 -19.77
CA LEU A 171 12.82 19.87 -18.31
C LEU A 171 14.21 19.66 -17.72
N GLY A 172 14.48 20.33 -16.60
CA GLY A 172 15.73 20.14 -15.85
C GLY A 172 15.83 18.70 -15.30
N GLY A 173 17.05 18.16 -15.26
CA GLY A 173 17.28 16.77 -14.84
C GLY A 173 16.74 16.46 -13.44
N LEU A 174 16.88 17.39 -12.49
CA LEU A 174 16.35 17.21 -11.13
C LEU A 174 14.81 17.19 -11.10
N MET A 175 14.14 18.04 -11.88
CA MET A 175 12.68 18.03 -12.01
C MET A 175 12.19 16.71 -12.62
N LYS A 176 12.89 16.22 -13.65
CA LYS A 176 12.59 14.94 -14.29
C LYS A 176 12.70 13.80 -13.28
N TRP A 177 13.84 13.72 -12.62
CA TRP A 177 14.10 12.70 -11.60
C TRP A 177 13.04 12.75 -10.48
N TYR A 178 12.72 13.94 -9.98
CA TYR A 178 11.71 14.14 -8.94
C TYR A 178 10.35 13.58 -9.36
N ILE A 179 9.82 13.99 -10.52
CA ILE A 179 8.51 13.53 -11.01
C ILE A 179 8.49 12.01 -11.26
N LEU A 180 9.57 11.45 -11.81
CA LEU A 180 9.63 10.01 -12.10
C LEU A 180 9.75 9.16 -10.83
N VAL A 181 10.49 9.63 -9.81
CA VAL A 181 10.59 8.95 -8.51
C VAL A 181 9.26 9.02 -7.75
N GLU A 182 8.57 10.15 -7.78
CA GLU A 182 7.22 10.31 -7.23
C GLU A 182 6.22 9.35 -7.90
N LEU A 183 6.26 9.28 -9.24
CA LEU A 183 5.43 8.33 -9.98
C LEU A 183 5.78 6.87 -9.63
N ALA A 184 7.06 6.53 -9.52
CA ALA A 184 7.51 5.21 -9.12
C ALA A 184 7.01 4.84 -7.72
N PHE A 185 7.06 5.78 -6.77
CA PHE A 185 6.55 5.56 -5.43
C PHE A 185 5.03 5.39 -5.40
N LEU A 186 4.27 6.22 -6.14
CA LEU A 186 2.82 6.07 -6.23
C LEU A 186 2.41 4.70 -6.80
N LEU A 187 3.10 4.22 -7.84
CA LEU A 187 2.88 2.88 -8.40
C LEU A 187 3.30 1.79 -7.41
N GLN A 188 4.41 1.99 -6.70
CA GLN A 188 4.88 1.09 -5.64
C GLN A 188 3.88 0.98 -4.49
N GLN A 189 3.19 2.06 -4.11
CA GLN A 189 2.14 2.03 -3.08
C GLN A 189 0.91 1.20 -3.50
N ILE A 190 0.59 1.13 -4.80
CA ILE A 190 -0.43 0.22 -5.31
C ILE A 190 -0.02 -1.24 -5.07
N PHE A 191 1.25 -1.59 -5.20
CA PHE A 191 1.71 -2.93 -4.82
C PHE A 191 1.62 -3.15 -3.30
N VAL A 192 2.14 -2.20 -2.51
CA VAL A 192 2.17 -2.28 -1.05
C VAL A 192 0.79 -2.47 -0.44
N ILE A 193 -0.25 -1.76 -0.92
CA ILE A 193 -1.59 -1.84 -0.34
C ILE A 193 -2.27 -3.22 -0.52
N HIS A 194 -1.85 -4.01 -1.50
CA HIS A 194 -2.33 -5.38 -1.70
C HIS A 194 -1.56 -6.41 -0.85
N VAL A 195 -0.30 -6.08 -0.55
CA VAL A 195 0.58 -6.93 0.26
C VAL A 195 0.33 -6.71 1.76
N GLU A 196 0.20 -5.45 2.19
CA GLU A 196 -0.11 -5.08 3.57
C GLU A 196 -1.53 -5.47 3.99
N GLU A 197 -1.75 -5.56 5.31
CA GLU A 197 -3.07 -5.84 5.89
C GLU A 197 -4.11 -4.78 5.52
N LYS A 198 -5.32 -5.25 5.21
CA LYS A 198 -6.40 -4.41 4.70
C LYS A 198 -7.00 -3.58 5.83
N ARG A 199 -6.68 -2.28 5.84
CA ARG A 199 -7.26 -1.29 6.75
C ARG A 199 -8.69 -0.88 6.36
N LYS A 200 -9.40 -0.23 7.29
CA LYS A 200 -10.79 0.25 7.11
C LYS A 200 -10.95 1.26 5.94
N ASP A 201 -9.90 1.98 5.57
CA ASP A 201 -9.87 2.96 4.47
C ASP A 201 -9.27 2.41 3.17
N HIS A 202 -9.08 1.09 3.05
CA HIS A 202 -8.36 0.46 1.93
C HIS A 202 -8.83 0.91 0.54
N TYR A 203 -10.14 0.93 0.28
CA TYR A 203 -10.66 1.33 -1.03
C TYR A 203 -10.44 2.82 -1.32
N GLN A 204 -10.49 3.68 -0.30
CA GLN A 204 -10.25 5.11 -0.45
C GLN A 204 -8.79 5.37 -0.79
N MET A 205 -7.86 4.70 -0.10
CA MET A 205 -6.43 4.76 -0.39
C MET A 205 -6.09 4.15 -1.75
N LEU A 206 -6.70 3.03 -2.15
CA LEU A 206 -6.50 2.44 -3.47
C LEU A 206 -6.99 3.39 -4.58
N SER A 207 -8.21 3.93 -4.44
CA SER A 207 -8.74 4.91 -5.40
C SER A 207 -7.85 6.14 -5.49
N HIS A 208 -7.33 6.63 -4.36
CA HIS A 208 -6.37 7.71 -4.34
C HIS A 208 -5.12 7.40 -5.17
N HIS A 209 -4.45 6.26 -4.91
CA HIS A 209 -3.22 5.91 -5.63
C HIS A 209 -3.45 5.69 -7.14
N VAL A 210 -4.60 5.13 -7.54
CA VAL A 210 -4.96 5.01 -8.95
C VAL A 210 -5.15 6.40 -9.58
N ILE A 211 -5.88 7.29 -8.90
CA ILE A 211 -6.13 8.65 -9.39
C ILE A 211 -4.82 9.44 -9.47
N THR A 212 -3.99 9.45 -8.42
CA THR A 212 -2.74 10.21 -8.39
C THR A 212 -1.72 9.67 -9.38
N SER A 213 -1.59 8.35 -9.53
CA SER A 213 -0.71 7.75 -10.56
C SER A 213 -1.15 8.14 -11.97
N THR A 214 -2.46 8.08 -12.25
CA THR A 214 -3.02 8.47 -13.55
C THR A 214 -2.82 9.95 -13.81
N LEU A 215 -3.07 10.79 -12.81
CA LEU A 215 -2.94 12.24 -12.90
C LEU A 215 -1.48 12.65 -13.10
N LEU A 216 -0.54 12.14 -12.30
CA LEU A 216 0.88 12.48 -12.40
C LEU A 216 1.49 11.96 -13.70
N GLY A 217 1.18 10.72 -14.10
CA GLY A 217 1.65 10.15 -15.37
C GLY A 217 1.12 10.93 -16.58
N SER A 218 -0.16 11.28 -16.59
CA SER A 218 -0.75 12.08 -17.67
C SER A 218 -0.19 13.51 -17.67
N ALA A 219 -0.01 14.13 -16.49
CA ALA A 219 0.60 15.44 -16.35
C ALA A 219 2.04 15.46 -16.87
N TYR A 220 2.82 14.41 -16.61
CA TYR A 220 4.18 14.27 -17.15
C TYR A 220 4.18 14.23 -18.68
N ILE A 221 3.26 13.45 -19.29
CA ILE A 221 3.16 13.33 -20.75
C ILE A 221 2.73 14.65 -21.39
N TYR A 222 1.78 15.37 -20.79
CA TYR A 222 1.26 16.65 -21.27
C TYR A 222 2.16 17.86 -20.98
N GLY A 223 3.28 17.68 -20.27
CA GLY A 223 4.20 18.78 -19.92
C GLY A 223 3.71 19.67 -18.77
N PHE A 224 2.82 19.16 -17.92
CA PHE A 224 2.27 19.88 -16.75
C PHE A 224 3.19 19.78 -15.53
N HIS A 225 4.51 19.91 -15.74
CA HIS A 225 5.52 19.67 -14.70
C HIS A 225 5.44 20.66 -13.54
N ASN A 226 5.20 21.94 -13.85
CA ASN A 226 5.18 23.02 -12.85
C ASN A 226 4.04 22.83 -11.85
N VAL A 227 2.83 22.55 -12.34
CA VAL A 227 1.67 22.27 -11.47
C VAL A 227 1.87 20.97 -10.69
N SER A 228 2.48 19.94 -11.29
CA SER A 228 2.81 18.70 -10.57
C SER A 228 3.73 18.97 -9.39
N ASN A 229 4.79 19.78 -9.57
CA ASN A 229 5.68 20.17 -8.47
C ASN A 229 4.91 20.85 -7.32
N VAL A 230 4.08 21.85 -7.62
CA VAL A 230 3.29 22.55 -6.59
C VAL A 230 2.32 21.60 -5.89
N VAL A 231 1.57 20.79 -6.64
CA VAL A 231 0.59 19.88 -6.07
C VAL A 231 1.25 18.84 -5.18
N LEU A 232 2.36 18.22 -5.61
CA LEU A 232 3.12 17.26 -4.80
C LEU A 232 3.65 17.92 -3.51
N CYS A 233 4.26 19.10 -3.59
CA CYS A 233 4.73 19.84 -2.40
C CYS A 233 3.62 20.13 -1.39
N LEU A 234 2.44 20.54 -1.86
CA LEU A 234 1.28 20.75 -1.00
C LEU A 234 0.79 19.42 -0.42
N MET A 235 0.90 18.33 -1.20
CA MET A 235 0.49 16.99 -0.83
C MET A 235 1.36 16.38 0.27
N ASP A 236 2.66 16.29 0.08
CA ASP A 236 3.49 15.40 0.88
C ASP A 236 3.78 15.89 2.31
N ILE A 237 3.64 17.20 2.59
CA ILE A 237 3.98 17.76 3.91
C ILE A 237 3.16 17.15 5.05
N VAL A 238 1.88 16.86 4.83
CA VAL A 238 1.03 16.22 5.85
C VAL A 238 1.37 14.75 6.05
N ASP A 239 1.96 14.10 5.05
CA ASP A 239 2.45 12.73 5.12
C ASP A 239 3.80 12.61 5.84
N ILE A 240 4.45 13.73 6.16
CA ILE A 240 5.54 13.81 7.15
C ILE A 240 4.96 13.97 8.56
N LEU A 241 4.00 14.88 8.72
CA LEU A 241 3.50 15.29 10.03
C LEU A 241 2.68 14.20 10.74
N LEU A 242 1.80 13.50 10.02
CA LEU A 242 0.95 12.46 10.63
C LEU A 242 1.75 11.25 11.13
N PRO A 243 2.67 10.65 10.34
CA PRO A 243 3.54 9.59 10.84
C PRO A 243 4.44 10.07 11.98
N SER A 244 4.93 11.31 11.95
CA SER A 244 5.71 11.91 13.05
C SER A 244 4.92 11.94 14.36
N ALA A 245 3.66 12.37 14.32
CA ALA A 245 2.78 12.35 15.50
C ALA A 245 2.57 10.92 16.04
N LYS A 246 2.44 9.91 15.16
CA LYS A 246 2.32 8.51 15.55
C LYS A 246 3.58 7.94 16.18
N ILE A 247 4.77 8.29 15.66
CA ILE A 247 6.04 7.90 16.29
C ILE A 247 6.11 8.45 17.72
N LEU A 248 5.75 9.72 17.93
CA LEU A 248 5.68 10.31 19.27
C LEU A 248 4.68 9.59 20.18
N LYS A 249 3.54 9.13 19.64
CA LYS A 249 2.58 8.30 20.37
C LYS A 249 3.20 6.96 20.81
N TYR A 250 3.87 6.23 19.91
CA TYR A 250 4.52 4.95 20.24
C TYR A 250 5.61 5.10 21.30
N LEU A 251 6.33 6.23 21.29
CA LEU A 251 7.35 6.56 22.28
C LEU A 251 6.78 7.14 23.58
N LYS A 252 5.45 7.16 23.75
CA LYS A 252 4.74 7.66 24.94
C LYS A 252 4.96 9.16 25.25
N PHE A 253 5.35 9.97 24.25
CA PHE A 253 5.49 11.42 24.39
C PHE A 253 4.16 12.16 24.17
N ARG A 254 3.24 12.05 25.12
CA ARG A 254 1.86 12.57 25.02
C ARG A 254 1.75 14.04 24.63
N ASN A 255 2.47 14.94 25.30
CA ASN A 255 2.39 16.37 25.03
C ASN A 255 2.91 16.73 23.63
N ALA A 256 4.05 16.15 23.23
CA ALA A 256 4.61 16.36 21.89
C ALA A 256 3.70 15.78 20.80
N CYS A 257 3.09 14.61 21.04
CA CYS A 257 2.11 14.00 20.15
C CYS A 257 0.89 14.92 19.93
N ASN A 258 0.34 15.50 20.99
CA ASN A 258 -0.82 16.40 20.90
C ASN A 258 -0.47 17.69 20.12
N VAL A 259 0.71 18.26 20.37
CA VAL A 259 1.21 19.42 19.61
C VAL A 259 1.42 19.07 18.14
N ALA A 260 2.07 17.94 17.85
CA ALA A 260 2.28 17.47 16.49
C ALA A 260 0.97 17.20 15.75
N PHE A 261 -0.04 16.64 16.42
CA PHE A 261 -1.37 16.45 15.86
C PHE A 261 -2.07 17.78 15.55
N GLY A 262 -1.93 18.79 16.43
CA GLY A 262 -2.43 20.14 16.18
C GLY A 262 -1.76 20.81 14.97
N ILE A 263 -0.43 20.71 14.86
CA ILE A 263 0.33 21.21 13.70
C ILE A 263 -0.09 20.48 12.41
N PHE A 264 -0.25 19.16 12.47
CA PHE A 264 -0.77 18.35 11.38
C PHE A 264 -2.13 18.87 10.90
N MET A 265 -3.08 19.09 11.81
CA MET A 265 -4.43 19.55 11.47
C MET A 265 -4.42 20.96 10.86
N ALA A 266 -3.65 21.89 11.43
CA ALA A 266 -3.51 23.23 10.88
C ALA A 266 -2.90 23.20 9.47
N THR A 267 -1.84 22.42 9.30
CA THR A 267 -1.16 22.24 8.00
C THR A 267 -2.11 21.61 6.98
N TRP A 268 -2.87 20.59 7.36
CA TRP A 268 -3.88 19.96 6.50
C TRP A 268 -4.86 20.99 5.94
N VAL A 269 -5.45 21.84 6.79
CA VAL A 269 -6.40 22.86 6.34
C VAL A 269 -5.74 23.84 5.37
N VAL A 270 -4.55 24.34 5.72
CA VAL A 270 -3.83 25.31 4.87
C VAL A 270 -3.48 24.70 3.52
N THR A 271 -2.89 23.51 3.48
CA THR A 271 -2.39 22.95 2.22
C THR A 271 -3.51 22.37 1.36
N ARG A 272 -4.47 21.64 1.94
CA ARG A 272 -5.56 20.95 1.21
C ARG A 272 -6.78 21.83 0.94
N HIS A 273 -7.17 22.68 1.87
CA HIS A 273 -8.44 23.41 1.74
C HIS A 273 -8.26 24.89 1.37
N ILE A 274 -7.07 25.44 1.53
CA ILE A 274 -6.75 26.81 1.11
C ILE A 274 -5.88 26.78 -0.14
N LEU A 275 -4.60 26.39 -0.03
CA LEU A 275 -3.62 26.49 -1.11
C LEU A 275 -3.99 25.61 -2.32
N TYR A 276 -4.37 24.35 -2.10
CA TYR A 276 -4.77 23.46 -3.19
C TYR A 276 -6.02 23.97 -3.94
N ASN A 277 -6.99 24.55 -3.24
CA ASN A 277 -8.16 25.16 -3.86
C ASN A 277 -7.80 26.44 -4.65
N ILE A 278 -6.81 27.22 -4.19
CA ILE A 278 -6.25 28.34 -4.95
C ILE A 278 -5.58 27.83 -6.23
N VAL A 279 -4.79 26.75 -6.17
CA VAL A 279 -4.18 26.11 -7.35
C VAL A 279 -5.26 25.65 -8.34
N TRP A 280 -6.32 25.00 -7.84
CA TRP A 280 -7.45 24.56 -8.66
C TRP A 280 -8.13 25.73 -9.36
N TRP A 281 -8.43 26.81 -8.61
CA TRP A 281 -9.06 28.01 -9.16
C TRP A 281 -8.16 28.73 -10.17
N SER A 282 -6.87 28.87 -9.84
CA SER A 282 -5.86 29.43 -10.75
C SER A 282 -5.80 28.64 -12.04
N THR A 283 -5.76 27.31 -11.96
CA THR A 283 -5.80 26.42 -13.13
C THR A 283 -7.04 26.64 -13.98
N TYR A 284 -8.21 26.76 -13.35
CA TYR A 284 -9.46 27.03 -14.06
C TYR A 284 -9.45 28.37 -14.82
N LYS A 285 -8.86 29.41 -14.22
CA LYS A 285 -8.81 30.77 -14.81
C LYS A 285 -7.66 30.97 -15.79
N ALA A 286 -6.47 30.48 -15.47
CA ALA A 286 -5.23 30.73 -16.19
C ALA A 286 -5.18 29.97 -17.52
N ILE A 287 -5.58 28.69 -17.56
CA ILE A 287 -5.52 27.87 -18.80
C ILE A 287 -6.09 28.60 -20.03
N PRO A 288 -7.33 29.11 -20.04
CA PRO A 288 -7.87 29.79 -21.23
C PRO A 288 -7.21 31.14 -21.53
N GLN A 289 -6.47 31.73 -20.59
CA GLN A 289 -5.83 33.04 -20.74
C GLN A 289 -4.38 32.91 -21.20
N THR A 290 -3.65 31.92 -20.71
CA THR A 290 -2.23 31.69 -21.01
C THR A 290 -2.01 30.63 -22.08
N MET A 291 -2.92 29.65 -22.21
CA MET A 291 -2.86 28.60 -23.21
C MET A 291 -3.93 28.81 -24.27
N ALA A 292 -3.50 29.21 -25.48
CA ALA A 292 -4.42 29.26 -26.60
C ALA A 292 -4.94 27.85 -26.91
N TYR A 293 -6.25 27.69 -27.09
CA TYR A 293 -6.82 26.42 -27.49
C TYR A 293 -6.40 26.09 -28.93
N GLY A 294 -5.95 24.85 -29.11
CA GLY A 294 -5.34 24.40 -30.35
C GLY A 294 -4.44 23.20 -30.12
N CYS A 295 -3.82 22.74 -31.20
CA CYS A 295 -2.85 21.65 -31.17
C CYS A 295 -1.46 22.18 -31.47
N TYR A 296 -0.48 21.65 -30.73
CA TYR A 296 0.91 22.05 -30.75
C TYR A 296 1.76 20.87 -31.17
N SER A 297 2.80 21.14 -31.94
CA SER A 297 3.79 20.15 -32.36
C SER A 297 4.48 19.55 -31.14
N GLY A 298 4.56 18.22 -31.08
CA GLY A 298 5.25 17.55 -30.00
C GLY A 298 6.76 17.79 -30.00
N SER A 299 7.36 18.06 -31.16
CA SER A 299 8.79 18.32 -31.31
C SER A 299 9.15 19.80 -31.19
N THR A 300 8.36 20.70 -31.79
CA THR A 300 8.71 22.14 -31.86
C THR A 300 7.94 23.02 -30.89
N ALA A 301 6.94 22.49 -30.18
CA ALA A 301 6.01 23.24 -29.32
C ALA A 301 5.25 24.38 -30.04
N LYS A 302 5.34 24.48 -31.37
CA LYS A 302 4.63 25.47 -32.18
C LYS A 302 3.19 25.03 -32.44
N MET A 303 2.27 25.97 -32.45
CA MET A 303 0.88 25.71 -32.80
C MET A 303 0.77 25.26 -34.26
N ILE A 304 0.12 24.11 -34.49
CA ILE A 304 -0.11 23.52 -35.81
C ILE A 304 -1.53 23.81 -36.31
N SER A 305 -2.52 23.80 -35.40
CA SER A 305 -3.92 24.04 -35.77
C SER A 305 -4.71 24.67 -34.64
N THR A 306 -5.60 25.60 -34.99
CA THR A 306 -6.62 26.20 -34.12
C THR A 306 -7.97 25.47 -34.21
N ASN A 307 -8.23 24.73 -35.30
CA ASN A 307 -9.47 24.00 -35.54
C ASN A 307 -9.21 22.50 -35.43
N GLY A 308 -9.87 21.86 -34.46
CA GLY A 308 -9.56 20.53 -33.94
C GLY A 308 -9.47 19.40 -34.97
N TYR A 309 -8.72 18.36 -34.60
CA TYR A 309 -8.68 17.09 -35.33
C TYR A 309 -10.06 16.42 -35.30
N PRO A 310 -10.52 15.82 -36.42
CA PRO A 310 -11.85 15.25 -36.53
C PRO A 310 -12.14 14.06 -35.58
N ASN A 311 -11.12 13.45 -34.97
CA ASN A 311 -11.27 12.32 -34.04
C ASN A 311 -10.85 12.68 -32.60
N ALA A 312 -11.85 13.00 -31.76
CA ALA A 312 -11.65 13.58 -30.42
C ALA A 312 -10.79 12.74 -29.44
N ILE A 313 -10.95 11.42 -29.51
CA ILE A 313 -10.30 10.51 -28.56
C ILE A 313 -8.87 10.16 -28.99
N ALA A 314 -8.66 9.94 -30.30
CA ALA A 314 -7.36 9.53 -30.83
C ALA A 314 -6.27 10.58 -30.59
N TYR A 315 -6.58 11.89 -30.73
CA TYR A 315 -5.60 12.93 -30.45
C TYR A 315 -5.28 13.05 -28.95
N MET A 316 -6.23 12.76 -28.06
CA MET A 316 -6.02 12.86 -26.61
C MET A 316 -4.98 11.85 -26.12
N PHE A 317 -4.96 10.68 -26.75
CA PHE A 317 -3.96 9.65 -26.48
C PHE A 317 -2.72 9.74 -27.38
N GLY A 318 -2.72 10.62 -28.38
CA GLY A 318 -1.59 10.84 -29.28
C GLY A 318 -0.26 11.05 -28.55
N PRO A 319 -0.17 11.99 -27.57
CA PRO A 319 1.04 12.21 -26.79
C PRO A 319 1.55 10.98 -26.02
N PHE A 320 0.65 10.05 -25.67
CA PHE A 320 1.05 8.79 -25.04
C PHE A 320 1.71 7.87 -26.04
N LEU A 321 1.19 7.78 -27.28
CA LEU A 321 1.72 6.86 -28.29
C LEU A 321 3.10 7.25 -28.82
N GLY A 322 3.43 8.54 -28.81
CA GLY A 322 4.72 9.01 -29.32
C GLY A 322 4.99 10.47 -28.96
N VAL A 323 6.25 10.76 -28.68
CA VAL A 323 6.71 12.10 -28.28
C VAL A 323 6.47 13.12 -29.39
N GLU A 324 6.60 12.73 -30.65
CA GLU A 324 6.41 13.62 -31.80
C GLU A 324 4.94 13.97 -32.08
N ASN A 325 4.01 13.19 -31.54
CA ASN A 325 2.59 13.41 -31.74
C ASN A 325 2.15 14.76 -31.14
N PRO A 326 1.18 15.43 -31.76
CA PRO A 326 0.75 16.75 -31.31
C PRO A 326 0.11 16.68 -29.92
N ILE A 327 0.40 17.69 -29.09
CA ILE A 327 -0.30 17.92 -27.83
C ILE A 327 -1.38 18.97 -28.08
N CYS A 328 -2.63 18.64 -27.77
CA CYS A 328 -3.74 19.57 -27.91
C CYS A 328 -4.19 20.09 -26.56
N MET A 329 -4.58 21.37 -26.50
CA MET A 329 -5.29 21.96 -25.38
C MET A 329 -6.67 22.39 -25.84
N ASN A 330 -7.70 21.88 -25.16
CA ASN A 330 -9.09 22.20 -25.44
C ASN A 330 -9.92 22.12 -24.14
N PRO A 331 -11.20 22.56 -24.18
CA PRO A 331 -12.05 22.52 -23.00
C PRO A 331 -12.17 21.13 -22.38
N THR A 332 -12.20 20.06 -23.18
CA THR A 332 -12.30 18.67 -22.68
C THR A 332 -11.10 18.28 -21.83
N ILE A 333 -9.87 18.49 -22.32
CA ILE A 333 -8.63 18.17 -21.59
C ILE A 333 -8.53 19.00 -20.32
N LYS A 334 -8.87 20.29 -20.40
CA LYS A 334 -8.95 21.18 -19.24
C LYS A 334 -9.88 20.61 -18.16
N TRP A 335 -11.10 20.23 -18.52
CA TRP A 335 -12.08 19.70 -17.57
C TRP A 335 -11.72 18.32 -17.03
N ILE A 336 -11.07 17.46 -17.83
CA ILE A 336 -10.53 16.18 -17.35
C ILE A 336 -9.48 16.43 -16.27
N PHE A 337 -8.51 17.31 -16.53
CA PHE A 337 -7.45 17.65 -15.57
C PHE A 337 -8.03 18.26 -14.27
N LEU A 338 -8.92 19.25 -14.40
CA LEU A 338 -9.63 19.84 -13.25
C LEU A 338 -10.51 18.83 -12.50
N GLY A 339 -11.10 17.86 -13.20
CA GLY A 339 -11.91 16.79 -12.62
C GLY A 339 -11.07 15.83 -11.78
N PHE A 340 -9.88 15.48 -12.24
CA PHE A 340 -8.93 14.69 -11.43
C PHE A 340 -8.50 15.45 -10.17
N LEU A 341 -8.15 16.74 -10.30
CA LEU A 341 -7.79 17.57 -9.14
C LEU A 341 -8.97 17.69 -8.14
N LEU A 342 -10.19 17.84 -8.65
CA LEU A 342 -11.39 17.89 -7.81
C LEU A 342 -11.64 16.54 -7.11
N SER A 343 -11.41 15.42 -7.79
CA SER A 343 -11.57 14.07 -7.21
C SER A 343 -10.62 13.85 -6.03
N ILE A 344 -9.37 14.31 -6.14
CA ILE A 344 -8.42 14.32 -5.01
C ILE A 344 -8.89 15.23 -3.88
N GLN A 345 -9.53 16.35 -4.19
CA GLN A 345 -10.10 17.23 -3.16
C GLN A 345 -11.25 16.57 -2.41
N LEU A 346 -12.13 15.85 -3.11
CA LEU A 346 -13.25 15.14 -2.48
C LEU A 346 -12.75 14.07 -1.51
N LEU A 347 -11.71 13.32 -1.88
CA LEU A 347 -11.06 12.38 -0.96
C LEU A 347 -10.44 13.10 0.24
N SER A 348 -9.82 14.27 0.01
CA SER A 348 -9.26 15.11 1.08
C SER A 348 -10.33 15.59 2.06
N VAL A 349 -11.54 15.91 1.59
CA VAL A 349 -12.67 16.23 2.47
C VAL A 349 -13.11 15.01 3.29
N VAL A 350 -13.19 13.82 2.67
CA VAL A 350 -13.52 12.57 3.40
C VAL A 350 -12.54 12.33 4.55
N TRP A 351 -11.23 12.38 4.30
CA TRP A 351 -10.23 12.22 5.38
C TRP A 351 -10.28 13.36 6.38
N PHE A 352 -10.56 14.59 5.96
CA PHE A 352 -10.73 15.70 6.90
C PHE A 352 -11.88 15.45 7.88
N THR A 353 -13.00 14.86 7.44
CA THR A 353 -14.08 14.47 8.37
C THR A 353 -13.62 13.45 9.41
N MET A 354 -12.71 12.53 9.05
CA MET A 354 -12.12 11.58 9.99
C MET A 354 -11.17 12.28 10.97
N ILE A 355 -10.33 13.20 10.49
CA ILE A 355 -9.42 14.00 11.31
C ILE A 355 -10.19 14.83 12.35
N VAL A 356 -11.27 15.51 11.93
CA VAL A 356 -12.11 16.29 12.83
C VAL A 356 -12.78 15.40 13.89
N ARG A 357 -13.20 14.18 13.52
CA ARG A 357 -13.75 13.21 14.48
C ARG A 357 -12.71 12.80 15.52
N VAL A 358 -11.45 12.58 15.12
CA VAL A 358 -10.34 12.31 16.05
C VAL A 358 -10.09 13.53 16.95
N ALA A 359 -10.03 14.74 16.38
CA ALA A 359 -9.81 15.96 17.15
C ALA A 359 -10.91 16.19 18.20
N TYR A 360 -12.18 15.96 17.84
CA TYR A 360 -13.30 16.02 18.78
C TYR A 360 -13.11 15.03 19.94
N ARG A 361 -12.69 13.79 19.64
CA ARG A 361 -12.37 12.79 20.67
C ARG A 361 -11.22 13.26 21.57
N VAL A 362 -10.14 13.80 21.01
CA VAL A 362 -9.00 14.34 21.78
C VAL A 362 -9.44 15.40 22.77
N VAL A 363 -10.32 16.32 22.35
CA VAL A 363 -10.80 17.41 23.22
C VAL A 363 -11.73 16.87 24.31
N CYS A 364 -12.56 15.87 24.00
CA CYS A 364 -13.52 15.31 24.96
C CYS A 364 -12.91 14.27 25.93
N SER A 365 -11.98 13.41 25.48
CA SER A 365 -11.41 12.30 26.27
C SER A 365 -9.91 12.45 26.57
N GLY A 366 -9.23 13.44 26.00
CA GLY A 366 -7.82 13.73 26.24
C GLY A 366 -6.81 12.83 25.52
N ALA A 367 -7.25 11.91 24.64
CA ALA A 367 -6.39 10.97 23.93
C ALA A 367 -6.50 11.07 22.39
N ALA A 368 -5.36 11.15 21.70
CA ALA A 368 -5.25 11.14 20.25
C ALA A 368 -5.18 9.72 19.70
N GLU A 369 -6.34 9.19 19.32
CA GLU A 369 -6.49 7.88 18.67
C GLU A 369 -6.80 8.05 17.19
N ASP A 370 -5.98 7.44 16.33
CA ASP A 370 -6.24 7.40 14.90
C ASP A 370 -7.34 6.35 14.64
N THR A 371 -8.49 6.78 14.10
CA THR A 371 -9.61 5.88 13.79
C THR A 371 -9.34 4.90 12.65
N ARG A 372 -8.21 5.05 11.95
CA ARG A 372 -7.80 4.17 10.85
C ARG A 372 -7.09 2.89 11.32
N SER A 373 -6.43 2.90 12.47
CA SER A 373 -5.75 1.70 13.01
C SER A 373 -6.76 0.65 13.49
N ASP A 374 -6.37 -0.62 13.40
CA ASP A 374 -7.18 -1.74 13.87
C ASP A 374 -7.14 -1.82 15.41
N GLU A 375 -8.24 -2.26 16.03
CA GLU A 375 -8.41 -2.29 17.50
C GLU A 375 -7.38 -3.18 18.22
N GLU A 376 -6.69 -4.06 17.48
CA GLU A 376 -5.59 -4.87 18.02
C GLU A 376 -4.28 -4.11 18.28
N ASP A 377 -4.18 -2.84 17.90
CA ASP A 377 -2.99 -2.01 18.13
C ASP A 377 -2.93 -1.44 19.57
N GLU A 378 -4.01 -1.56 20.37
CA GLU A 378 -4.13 -0.92 21.71
C GLU A 378 -3.85 -1.87 22.90
N ILE A 379 -4.13 -3.17 22.77
CA ILE A 379 -4.10 -4.12 23.90
C ILE A 379 -2.68 -4.38 24.44
N GLU A 380 -1.62 -4.17 23.65
CA GLU A 380 -0.28 -4.58 24.08
C GLU A 380 0.52 -3.51 24.85
N THR A 381 0.05 -2.26 24.95
CA THR A 381 0.85 -1.17 25.57
C THR A 381 0.60 -0.93 27.05
N ASP A 382 -0.50 -1.48 27.58
CA ASP A 382 -0.86 -1.46 29.00
C ASP A 382 -0.90 -2.89 29.55
N ASP A 383 0.28 -3.44 29.85
CA ASP A 383 0.41 -4.49 30.88
C ASP A 383 1.73 -4.29 31.63
N ALA A 384 1.61 -4.18 32.95
CA ALA A 384 2.68 -3.99 33.93
C ALA A 384 3.71 -5.15 33.91
N PRO A 385 4.94 -4.96 34.44
CA PRO A 385 6.01 -5.94 34.28
C PRO A 385 5.70 -7.24 35.01
N ALA A 386 5.83 -8.36 34.30
CA ALA A 386 5.69 -9.70 34.85
C ALA A 386 6.73 -9.94 35.96
N THR A 387 6.25 -10.13 37.18
CA THR A 387 7.00 -10.69 38.30
C THR A 387 7.44 -12.12 37.98
N ASN A 388 8.71 -12.41 38.23
CA ASN A 388 9.35 -13.71 38.11
C ASN A 388 8.50 -14.87 38.68
N GLY A 389 8.10 -15.80 37.80
CA GLY A 389 7.44 -17.04 38.16
C GLY A 389 8.29 -18.25 37.78
N THR A 390 8.89 -18.85 38.79
CA THR A 390 9.69 -20.09 38.76
C THR A 390 9.03 -21.24 37.99
N VAL A 391 9.79 -21.86 37.09
CA VAL A 391 9.47 -23.13 36.44
C VAL A 391 9.38 -24.25 37.49
N ARG A 392 8.22 -24.90 37.62
CA ARG A 392 8.09 -26.21 38.27
C ARG A 392 7.68 -27.24 37.22
N LEU A 393 8.62 -28.13 36.89
CA LEU A 393 8.37 -29.40 36.24
C LEU A 393 7.67 -30.33 37.23
N ALA A 394 6.52 -30.89 36.86
CA ALA A 394 5.87 -31.96 37.61
C ALA A 394 5.75 -33.21 36.74
N ALA A 395 6.43 -34.27 37.19
CA ALA A 395 6.41 -35.62 36.65
C ALA A 395 5.02 -36.25 36.78
N LYS A 396 4.68 -37.14 35.83
CA LYS A 396 3.43 -37.92 35.85
C LYS A 396 3.78 -39.39 36.11
N GLU A 397 3.52 -39.85 37.32
CA GLU A 397 3.39 -41.29 37.64
C GLU A 397 1.96 -41.75 37.35
N GLY A 398 1.83 -42.98 36.84
CA GLY A 398 0.55 -43.64 36.60
C GLY A 398 0.04 -44.43 37.81
N VAL A 399 -1.22 -44.87 37.75
CA VAL A 399 -1.71 -46.22 38.11
C VAL A 399 -3.23 -46.30 37.87
N THR A 400 -3.62 -47.50 37.48
CA THR A 400 -4.87 -48.09 36.99
C THR A 400 -6.07 -48.17 37.97
N ALA A 401 -7.29 -48.25 37.43
CA ALA A 401 -8.30 -49.28 37.79
C ALA A 401 -9.56 -49.22 36.90
N ALA A 402 -9.92 -50.35 36.28
CA ALA A 402 -11.30 -50.71 35.89
C ALA A 402 -11.83 -51.69 36.97
N PRO A 403 -13.13 -52.09 37.03
CA PRO A 403 -13.63 -53.13 36.10
C PRO A 403 -15.18 -53.27 35.86
N ILE A 404 -15.54 -54.15 34.87
CA ILE A 404 -16.69 -55.13 34.79
C ILE A 404 -18.14 -54.60 34.53
N ALA A 405 -18.77 -54.84 33.36
CA ALA A 405 -19.55 -56.01 32.81
C ALA A 405 -21.10 -55.78 32.91
N ALA A 406 -22.05 -56.32 32.14
CA ALA A 406 -22.16 -57.51 31.26
C ALA A 406 -23.41 -57.40 30.32
N ASN A 407 -23.42 -58.20 29.23
CA ASN A 407 -24.49 -58.98 28.54
C ASN A 407 -26.00 -58.56 28.65
N GLU A 408 -26.92 -58.76 27.70
CA GLU A 408 -27.16 -59.88 26.76
C GLU A 408 -28.44 -59.61 25.90
N ASN A 409 -28.63 -60.38 24.82
CA ASN A 409 -29.91 -60.78 24.16
C ASN A 409 -30.51 -59.96 22.98
N ALA A 410 -30.39 -60.55 21.78
CA ALA A 410 -31.29 -60.45 20.62
C ALA A 410 -32.41 -61.53 20.74
N PRO A 411 -33.53 -61.59 19.94
CA PRO A 411 -33.51 -61.71 18.46
C PRO A 411 -34.73 -61.20 17.64
N GLY A 412 -34.52 -61.06 16.32
CA GLY A 412 -35.42 -61.53 15.23
C GLY A 412 -36.74 -60.80 14.90
N LEU A 413 -36.90 -60.33 13.65
CA LEU A 413 -37.79 -60.90 12.61
C LEU A 413 -37.93 -59.98 11.36
N ASP A 414 -37.84 -60.61 10.17
CA ASP A 414 -38.57 -60.39 8.90
C ASP A 414 -38.63 -59.01 8.20
N ARG A 415 -38.77 -58.84 6.87
CA ARG A 415 -38.62 -59.62 5.61
C ARG A 415 -39.10 -58.68 4.46
N ARG A 416 -38.61 -58.89 3.22
CA ARG A 416 -39.07 -58.39 1.87
C ARG A 416 -38.60 -56.98 1.41
N ARG A 417 -37.81 -56.86 0.32
CA ARG A 417 -38.13 -56.90 -1.16
C ARG A 417 -39.22 -55.87 -1.54
N SER A 418 -39.09 -54.98 -2.55
CA SER A 418 -38.52 -55.12 -3.90
C SER A 418 -38.38 -53.78 -4.67
N ASN A 419 -37.58 -53.82 -5.74
CA ASN A 419 -37.39 -52.89 -6.87
C ASN A 419 -38.59 -52.06 -7.37
N GLY A 420 -38.28 -50.91 -8.00
CA GLY A 420 -39.14 -50.33 -9.06
C GLY A 420 -38.84 -48.86 -9.42
N SER A 421 -38.35 -48.65 -10.64
CA SER A 421 -38.03 -47.41 -11.36
C SER A 421 -39.16 -46.36 -11.51
N ALA A 422 -38.82 -45.07 -11.66
CA ALA A 422 -39.03 -44.27 -12.89
C ALA A 422 -38.85 -42.75 -12.68
N PHE A 423 -38.29 -42.12 -13.72
CA PHE A 423 -38.10 -40.69 -13.96
C PHE A 423 -39.41 -39.87 -13.98
N VAL A 424 -39.41 -38.64 -13.44
CA VAL A 424 -40.13 -37.48 -14.00
C VAL A 424 -39.36 -36.18 -13.70
N SER A 425 -39.12 -35.41 -14.77
CA SER A 425 -38.61 -34.03 -14.76
C SER A 425 -39.75 -33.04 -14.50
N ALA A 426 -39.53 -32.03 -13.65
CA ALA A 426 -40.32 -30.80 -13.65
C ALA A 426 -39.45 -29.57 -13.35
N ARG A 427 -39.42 -28.64 -14.30
CA ARG A 427 -38.92 -27.26 -14.14
C ARG A 427 -39.91 -26.46 -13.29
N GLY A 428 -39.43 -25.70 -12.30
CA GLY A 428 -40.23 -24.70 -11.60
C GLY A 428 -39.44 -23.88 -10.57
N ARG A 429 -39.40 -22.56 -10.78
CA ARG A 429 -38.90 -21.45 -9.93
C ARG A 429 -38.70 -21.73 -8.42
N GLY A 430 -37.56 -21.30 -7.88
CA GLY A 430 -37.38 -21.10 -6.43
C GLY A 430 -36.32 -20.03 -6.13
N ARG A 431 -36.76 -18.90 -5.57
CA ARG A 431 -35.90 -17.93 -4.86
C ARG A 431 -35.24 -18.65 -3.68
N ILE A 432 -33.93 -18.50 -3.52
CA ILE A 432 -33.21 -18.97 -2.32
C ILE A 432 -33.52 -17.99 -1.18
N PRO A 433 -34.12 -18.42 -0.05
CA PRO A 433 -34.20 -17.60 1.14
C PRO A 433 -32.85 -17.63 1.86
N PHE A 434 -32.34 -16.46 2.21
CA PHE A 434 -31.23 -16.30 3.16
C PHE A 434 -31.69 -16.86 4.51
N ASP A 435 -31.06 -17.95 4.95
CA ASP A 435 -31.37 -18.55 6.24
C ASP A 435 -30.82 -17.66 7.37
N GLN A 436 -31.72 -17.26 8.26
CA GLN A 436 -31.49 -16.37 9.39
C GLN A 436 -31.21 -17.17 10.67
N SER A 437 -30.77 -18.43 10.53
CA SER A 437 -30.53 -19.38 11.62
C SER A 437 -29.12 -19.32 12.21
N ASP A 438 -28.11 -18.84 11.47
CA ASP A 438 -26.72 -18.78 11.96
C ASP A 438 -26.42 -17.59 12.88
N ARG A 439 -27.30 -16.58 12.93
CA ARG A 439 -27.08 -15.37 13.75
C ARG A 439 -27.45 -15.55 15.22
N LYS A 440 -28.16 -16.63 15.58
CA LYS A 440 -28.55 -16.93 16.98
C LYS A 440 -27.65 -17.98 17.65
N ALA A 441 -26.82 -18.70 16.91
CA ALA A 441 -25.92 -19.71 17.46
C ALA A 441 -24.63 -19.13 18.09
N PHE A 442 -24.29 -17.86 17.84
CA PHE A 442 -23.09 -17.20 18.40
C PHE A 442 -23.34 -16.33 19.63
N LEU A 443 -24.60 -16.13 20.06
CA LEU A 443 -24.94 -15.31 21.23
C LEU A 443 -25.11 -16.11 22.53
N GLY A 444 -24.67 -17.37 22.57
CA GLY A 444 -24.81 -18.27 23.72
C GLY A 444 -23.53 -18.51 24.54
N ARG A 445 -22.46 -17.72 24.39
CA ARG A 445 -21.15 -18.07 24.98
C ARG A 445 -20.36 -16.94 25.63
N ILE A 446 -21.05 -15.97 26.25
CA ILE A 446 -20.43 -15.09 27.24
C ILE A 446 -21.33 -15.07 28.47
N GLY A 447 -20.97 -15.90 29.45
CA GLY A 447 -21.49 -15.80 30.80
C GLY A 447 -20.87 -14.60 31.49
N CYS A 448 -21.71 -13.64 31.88
CA CYS A 448 -21.42 -12.72 32.97
C CYS A 448 -22.65 -12.70 33.88
N ASP A 449 -22.58 -13.47 34.95
CA ASP A 449 -23.43 -13.29 36.12
C ASP A 449 -23.15 -11.90 36.72
N LYS A 450 -24.22 -11.19 37.07
CA LYS A 450 -24.15 -9.89 37.76
C LYS A 450 -23.74 -10.12 39.23
N PRO A 451 -22.90 -9.26 39.84
CA PRO A 451 -22.85 -9.18 41.28
C PRO A 451 -24.08 -8.42 41.81
N THR A 452 -24.47 -8.79 43.02
CA THR A 452 -25.64 -8.38 43.79
C THR A 452 -25.73 -6.90 44.11
#